data_AF-A0A660RBM8-F1
#
_entry.id   AF-A0A660RBM8-F1
#
_cell.length_a   1.000
_cell.length_b   1.000
_cell.length_c   1.000
_cell.angle_alpha   90.00
_cell.angle_beta   90.00
_cell.angle_gamma   90.00
#
_symmetry.space_group_name_H-M   'P 1'
#
loop_
_entity.id
_entity.type
_entity.pdbx_description
1 polymer ?
#
loop_
_entity_poly.entity_id
_entity_poly.type
_entity_poly.pdbx_seq_one_letter_code
_entity_poly.pdbx_strand_id
1 'polypeptide(L)'
;MNVRKPTPITSKQKYIRDKERELVKGIFRFHEVPGGTLVFDYKGHKGDPIQKYALTDGVQCSVPLGVARHLNKNGWYPVHKYSVDETGKPVAIIGEKKQRYTFQSMEFLEIDNSGAANSIAKVTPLK
;
A
#
# COMPACT_ATOMS: atom_id res chain seq x y z
N MET A 1 -28.48 5.06 -22.83
CA MET A 1 -27.48 4.65 -21.81
C MET A 1 -28.21 4.14 -20.57
N ASN A 2 -28.01 2.88 -20.18
CA ASN A 2 -28.73 2.29 -19.05
C ASN A 2 -28.05 2.68 -17.73
N VAL A 3 -28.51 3.77 -17.10
CA VAL A 3 -27.92 4.24 -15.83
C VAL A 3 -28.40 3.34 -14.70
N ARG A 4 -27.54 2.44 -14.23
CA ARG A 4 -27.83 1.59 -13.07
C ARG A 4 -28.02 2.48 -11.84
N LYS A 5 -29.17 2.37 -11.16
CA LYS A 5 -29.44 3.08 -9.90
C LYS A 5 -28.34 2.76 -8.87
N PRO A 6 -27.85 3.74 -8.09
CA PRO A 6 -26.84 3.49 -7.07
C PRO A 6 -27.42 2.59 -5.97
N THR A 7 -26.81 1.43 -5.78
CA THR A 7 -27.13 0.49 -4.70
C THR A 7 -26.97 1.18 -3.34
N PRO A 8 -27.92 1.02 -2.40
CA PRO A 8 -27.81 1.60 -1.06
C PRO A 8 -26.63 0.99 -0.29
N ILE A 9 -25.83 1.84 0.35
CA ILE A 9 -24.69 1.44 1.17
C ILE A 9 -25.21 0.91 2.51
N THR A 10 -24.79 -0.29 2.91
CA THR A 10 -25.18 -0.87 4.20
C THR A 10 -24.49 -0.18 5.37
N SER A 11 -25.05 -0.27 6.58
CA SER A 11 -24.45 0.29 7.80
C SER A 11 -23.02 -0.22 8.04
N LYS A 12 -22.79 -1.52 7.80
CA LYS A 12 -21.46 -2.15 7.89
C LYS A 12 -20.45 -1.54 6.91
N GLN A 13 -20.87 -1.25 5.68
CA GLN A 13 -19.99 -0.63 4.67
C GLN A 13 -19.61 0.81 5.05
N LYS A 14 -20.53 1.56 5.69
CA LYS A 14 -20.22 2.90 6.20
C LYS A 14 -19.17 2.83 7.31
N TYR A 15 -19.36 1.95 8.29
CA TYR A 15 -18.40 1.75 9.38
C TYR A 15 -16.99 1.41 8.86
N ILE A 16 -16.89 0.47 7.91
CA ILE A 16 -15.59 0.11 7.30
C ILE A 16 -14.98 1.31 6.56
N ARG A 17 -15.80 2.07 5.83
CA ARG A 17 -15.33 3.25 5.11
C ARG A 17 -14.76 4.31 6.04
N ASP A 18 -15.45 4.58 7.14
CA ASP A 18 -15.02 5.62 8.07
C ASP A 18 -13.73 5.18 8.79
N LYS A 19 -13.61 3.90 9.15
CA LYS A 19 -12.37 3.33 9.69
C LYS A 19 -11.20 3.38 8.70
N GLU A 20 -11.43 3.09 7.42
CA GLU A 20 -10.37 3.11 6.40
C GLU A 20 -9.86 4.51 6.05
N ARG A 21 -10.58 5.56 6.46
CA ARG A 21 -10.17 6.96 6.31
C ARG A 21 -9.29 7.46 7.45
N GLU A 22 -9.18 6.70 8.55
CA GLU A 22 -8.26 7.01 9.64
C GLU A 22 -6.83 7.05 9.10
N LEU A 23 -6.12 8.14 9.41
CA LEU A 23 -4.74 8.33 8.97
C LEU A 23 -3.82 7.53 9.88
N VAL A 24 -2.90 6.79 9.26
CA VAL A 24 -1.89 5.99 9.96
C VAL A 24 -0.52 6.49 9.54
N LYS A 25 0.37 6.64 10.52
CA LYS A 25 1.77 7.00 10.28
C LYS A 25 2.60 5.75 10.03
N GLY A 26 3.51 5.82 9.06
CA GLY A 26 4.40 4.72 8.77
C GLY A 26 5.48 5.07 7.77
N ILE A 27 6.34 4.09 7.51
CA ILE A 27 7.44 4.19 6.55
C ILE A 27 7.05 3.39 5.31
N PHE A 28 7.11 4.05 4.15
CA PHE A 28 6.96 3.39 2.87
C PHE A 28 8.29 2.75 2.45
N ARG A 29 8.25 1.49 2.01
CA ARG A 29 9.41 0.75 1.48
C ARG A 29 9.14 0.29 0.07
N PHE A 30 10.02 0.65 -0.86
CA PHE A 30 9.93 0.28 -2.28
C PHE A 30 10.99 -0.77 -2.61
N HIS A 31 10.64 -2.05 -2.44
CA HIS A 31 11.53 -3.20 -2.65
C HIS A 31 11.95 -3.38 -4.11
N GLU A 32 11.11 -2.95 -5.06
CA GLU A 32 11.42 -3.03 -6.49
C GLU A 32 12.41 -1.96 -6.94
N VAL A 33 12.31 -0.74 -6.41
CA VAL A 33 13.18 0.40 -6.75
C VAL A 33 13.54 1.17 -5.46
N PRO A 34 14.60 0.75 -4.75
CA PRO A 34 15.08 1.46 -3.55
C PRO A 34 15.42 2.92 -3.86
N GLY A 35 15.00 3.85 -2.99
CA GLY A 35 15.09 5.30 -3.20
C GLY A 35 14.11 5.88 -4.21
N GLY A 36 13.28 5.05 -4.85
CA GLY A 36 12.28 5.48 -5.82
C GLY A 36 11.08 6.19 -5.20
N THR A 37 10.25 6.79 -6.05
CA THR A 37 8.93 7.34 -5.66
C THR A 37 7.82 6.60 -6.39
N LEU A 38 6.84 6.11 -5.65
CA LEU A 38 5.64 5.48 -6.17
C LEU A 38 4.52 6.52 -6.27
N VAL A 39 4.00 6.73 -7.47
CA VAL A 39 2.80 7.55 -7.70
C VAL A 39 1.66 6.63 -8.11
N PHE A 40 0.54 6.68 -7.40
CA PHE A 40 -0.64 5.87 -7.73
C PHE A 40 -1.94 6.55 -7.36
N ASP A 41 -2.99 6.12 -8.05
CA ASP A 41 -4.35 6.61 -7.88
C ASP A 41 -5.14 5.56 -7.07
N TYR A 42 -5.78 5.98 -5.98
CA TYR A 42 -6.55 5.09 -5.12
C TYR A 42 -7.98 5.57 -4.92
N LYS A 43 -8.91 4.62 -5.00
CA LYS A 43 -10.32 4.80 -4.69
C LYS A 43 -10.80 3.64 -3.82
N GLY A 44 -10.96 3.90 -2.53
CA GLY A 44 -11.34 2.86 -1.56
C GLY A 44 -12.79 2.41 -1.71
N HIS A 45 -13.74 3.35 -1.81
CA HIS A 45 -15.17 3.05 -1.78
C HIS A 45 -15.95 3.64 -2.96
N LYS A 46 -17.11 3.04 -3.23
CA LYS A 46 -18.05 3.54 -4.25
C LYS A 46 -18.59 4.90 -3.82
N GLY A 47 -18.43 5.89 -4.68
CA GLY A 47 -18.87 7.27 -4.45
C GLY A 47 -17.76 8.22 -3.97
N ASP A 48 -16.61 7.68 -3.54
CA ASP A 48 -15.48 8.52 -3.12
C ASP A 48 -14.70 9.01 -4.35
N PRO A 49 -14.08 10.22 -4.27
CA PRO A 49 -13.20 10.70 -5.32
C PRO A 49 -11.94 9.84 -5.42
N ILE A 50 -11.35 9.77 -6.61
CA ILE A 50 -10.02 9.17 -6.80
C ILE A 50 -8.99 10.13 -6.20
N GLN A 51 -8.11 9.62 -5.36
CA GLN A 51 -7.05 10.40 -4.73
C GLN A 51 -5.69 9.92 -5.25
N LYS A 52 -4.82 10.87 -5.59
CA LYS A 52 -3.45 10.59 -6.02
C LYS A 52 -2.50 10.64 -4.83
N TYR A 53 -1.64 9.64 -4.73
CA TYR A 53 -0.63 9.53 -3.69
C TYR A 53 0.75 9.47 -4.32
N ALA A 54 1.71 10.18 -3.73
CA ALA A 54 3.13 10.10 -4.06
C ALA A 54 3.90 9.71 -2.80
N LEU A 55 4.51 8.52 -2.80
CA LEU A 55 5.23 7.96 -1.65
C LEU A 55 6.68 7.72 -2.05
N THR A 56 7.60 8.32 -1.32
CA THR A 56 9.04 8.14 -1.53
C THR A 56 9.58 7.07 -0.59
N ASP A 57 10.45 6.19 -1.09
CA ASP A 57 11.05 5.11 -0.33
C ASP A 57 11.82 5.62 0.89
N GLY A 58 11.60 4.97 2.04
CA GLY A 58 12.23 5.32 3.31
C GLY A 58 11.66 6.55 4.01
N VAL A 59 10.73 7.29 3.38
CA VAL A 59 10.15 8.50 3.96
C VAL A 59 8.96 8.13 4.85
N GLN A 60 8.93 8.72 6.05
CA GLN A 60 7.77 8.64 6.93
C GLN A 60 6.61 9.45 6.33
N CYS A 61 5.48 8.79 6.14
CA CYS A 61 4.29 9.42 5.58
C CYS A 61 3.04 9.00 6.35
N SER A 62 2.02 9.86 6.27
CA SER A 62 0.70 9.62 6.85
C SER A 62 -0.26 9.31 5.72
N VAL A 63 -0.81 8.10 5.68
CA VAL A 63 -1.76 7.67 4.65
C VAL A 63 -3.01 7.06 5.30
N PRO A 64 -4.16 7.07 4.63
CA PRO A 64 -5.34 6.39 5.16
C PRO A 64 -5.09 4.89 5.38
N LEU A 65 -5.69 4.32 6.41
CA LEU A 65 -5.58 2.89 6.74
C LEU A 65 -5.95 2.00 5.55
N GLY A 66 -6.97 2.39 4.78
CA GLY A 66 -7.36 1.69 3.56
C GLY A 66 -6.25 1.64 2.51
N VAL A 67 -5.48 2.74 2.38
CA VAL A 67 -4.33 2.85 1.48
C VAL A 67 -3.18 1.98 1.99
N ALA A 68 -2.83 2.08 3.28
CA ALA A 68 -1.80 1.26 3.88
C ALA A 68 -2.09 -0.24 3.71
N ARG A 69 -3.34 -0.66 3.96
CA ARG A 69 -3.79 -2.05 3.77
C ARG A 69 -3.76 -2.47 2.30
N HIS A 70 -4.10 -1.57 1.38
CA HIS A 70 -4.03 -1.82 -0.06
C HIS A 70 -2.58 -2.08 -0.51
N LEU A 71 -1.64 -1.24 -0.04
CA LEU A 71 -0.23 -1.38 -0.37
C LEU A 71 0.31 -2.76 0.05
N ASN A 72 0.03 -3.15 1.29
CA ASN A 72 0.51 -4.42 1.85
C ASN A 72 -0.15 -5.66 1.21
N LYS A 73 -1.41 -5.55 0.76
CA LYS A 73 -2.15 -6.69 0.17
C LYS A 73 -1.86 -6.90 -1.31
N ASN A 74 -1.74 -5.82 -2.08
CA ASN A 74 -1.73 -5.87 -3.55
C ASN A 74 -0.36 -5.58 -4.16
N GLY A 75 0.60 -5.09 -3.37
CA GLY A 75 1.93 -4.73 -3.84
C GLY A 75 2.85 -5.91 -4.10
N TRP A 76 2.51 -6.84 -5.00
CA TRP A 76 3.37 -7.96 -5.36
C TRP A 76 3.44 -8.18 -6.88
N TYR A 77 4.45 -8.92 -7.33
CA TYR A 77 4.65 -9.36 -8.71
C TYR A 77 5.08 -10.82 -8.77
N PRO A 78 4.63 -11.58 -9.78
CA PRO A 78 5.13 -12.92 -10.01
C PRO A 78 6.54 -12.84 -10.62
N VAL A 79 7.43 -13.68 -10.14
CA VAL A 79 8.76 -13.89 -10.72
C VAL A 79 8.80 -15.26 -11.37
N HIS A 80 9.37 -15.28 -12.57
CA HIS A 80 9.64 -16.48 -13.33
C HIS A 80 11.15 -16.57 -13.57
N LYS A 81 11.78 -17.67 -13.16
CA LYS A 81 13.20 -17.95 -13.40
C LYS A 81 13.34 -19.30 -14.07
N TYR A 82 14.16 -19.36 -15.10
CA TYR A 82 14.60 -20.59 -15.73
C TYR A 82 16.10 -20.71 -15.45
N SER A 83 16.49 -21.75 -14.73
CA SER A 83 17.89 -22.09 -14.46
C SER A 83 18.17 -23.53 -14.87
N VAL A 84 19.44 -23.89 -14.92
CA VAL A 84 19.88 -25.26 -15.18
C VAL A 84 20.70 -25.70 -13.98
N ASP A 85 20.36 -26.85 -13.40
CA ASP A 85 21.10 -27.43 -12.28
C ASP A 85 22.46 -27.98 -12.75
N GLU A 86 23.35 -28.30 -11.81
CA GLU A 86 24.68 -28.88 -12.06
C GLU A 86 24.64 -30.17 -12.91
N THR A 87 23.51 -30.87 -12.91
CA THR A 87 23.27 -32.09 -13.72
C THR A 87 22.67 -31.80 -15.10
N GLY A 88 22.56 -30.54 -15.51
CA GLY A 88 21.99 -30.15 -16.81
C GLY A 88 20.45 -30.20 -16.87
N LYS A 89 19.77 -30.40 -15.74
CA LYS A 89 18.30 -30.43 -15.69
C LYS A 89 17.73 -29.00 -15.64
N PRO A 90 16.71 -28.68 -16.46
CA PRO A 90 16.04 -27.38 -16.37
C PRO A 90 15.23 -27.30 -15.08
N VAL A 91 15.47 -26.26 -14.30
CA VAL A 91 14.67 -25.88 -13.13
C VAL A 91 13.93 -24.60 -13.45
N ALA A 92 12.61 -24.63 -13.31
CA ALA A 92 11.77 -23.46 -13.49
C ALA A 92 11.14 -23.07 -12.15
N ILE A 93 11.42 -21.85 -11.68
CA ILE A 93 10.67 -21.22 -10.60
C ILE A 93 9.58 -20.40 -11.29
N ILE A 94 8.32 -20.82 -11.18
CA ILE A 94 7.19 -20.16 -11.85
C ILE A 94 6.23 -19.64 -10.79
N GLY A 95 6.00 -18.32 -10.78
CA GLY A 95 4.94 -17.71 -9.98
C GLY A 95 5.30 -17.40 -8.53
N GLU A 96 6.60 -17.34 -8.21
CA GLU A 96 7.06 -16.86 -6.90
C GLU A 96 6.60 -15.40 -6.72
N LYS A 97 5.82 -15.11 -5.68
CA LYS A 97 5.33 -13.75 -5.42
C LYS A 97 6.41 -12.97 -4.69
N LYS A 98 6.97 -11.96 -5.35
CA LYS A 98 7.83 -10.96 -4.71
C LYS A 98 7.06 -9.71 -4.39
N GLN A 99 7.33 -9.14 -3.23
CA GLN A 99 6.70 -7.89 -2.81
C GLN A 99 7.36 -6.72 -3.54
N ARG A 100 6.55 -5.85 -4.16
CA ARG A 100 6.99 -4.60 -4.81
C ARG A 100 7.24 -3.52 -3.78
N TYR A 101 6.30 -3.37 -2.84
CA TYR A 101 6.33 -2.32 -1.84
C TYR A 101 5.61 -2.77 -0.56
N THR A 102 5.98 -2.16 0.56
CA THR A 102 5.33 -2.36 1.86
C THR A 102 5.17 -1.03 2.59
N PHE A 103 4.12 -0.91 3.38
CA PHE A 103 3.94 0.16 4.33
C PHE A 103 4.07 -0.39 5.75
N GLN A 104 5.11 0.04 6.46
CA GLN A 104 5.39 -0.35 7.83
C GLN A 104 4.78 0.71 8.76
N SER A 105 3.68 0.37 9.43
CA SER A 105 3.04 1.29 10.37
C SER A 105 3.89 1.46 11.64
N MET A 106 4.01 2.70 12.11
CA MET A 106 4.73 3.07 13.32
C MET A 106 3.85 2.89 14.57
N GLU A 107 2.52 2.93 14.43
CA GLU A 107 1.57 2.89 15.54
C GLU A 107 1.55 1.53 16.27
N PHE A 108 2.10 0.49 15.65
CA PHE A 108 2.29 -0.82 16.28
C PHE A 108 3.69 -1.02 16.88
N LEU A 109 4.65 -0.13 16.56
CA LEU A 109 6.02 -0.19 17.09
C LEU A 109 6.18 0.64 18.36
N GLU A 110 5.37 1.68 18.56
CA GLU A 110 5.46 2.58 19.71
C GLU A 110 5.01 1.96 21.05
N ILE A 111 4.29 0.84 21.03
CA ILE A 111 3.90 0.12 22.26
C ILE A 111 5.13 -0.45 22.97
N ASP A 112 6.23 -0.69 22.25
CA ASP A 112 7.46 -1.28 22.80
C ASP A 112 8.64 -0.28 22.94
N ASN A 113 8.51 0.96 22.45
CA ASN A 113 9.67 1.88 22.35
C ASN A 113 9.32 3.37 22.53
N SER A 114 8.87 3.75 23.72
CA SER A 114 8.60 5.14 24.10
C SER A 114 9.89 5.95 24.35
N GLY A 115 10.46 6.54 23.29
CA GLY A 115 11.55 7.51 23.48
C GLY A 115 12.27 8.00 22.22
N ALA A 116 11.62 8.71 21.31
CA ALA A 116 12.27 9.74 20.48
C ALA A 116 11.25 10.48 19.60
N ALA A 117 11.00 11.75 19.93
CA ALA A 117 10.25 12.66 19.08
C ALA A 117 11.09 13.07 17.86
N ASN A 118 10.56 12.94 16.64
CA ASN A 118 11.14 13.57 15.46
C ASN A 118 10.06 14.11 14.50
N SER A 119 10.41 15.26 13.91
CA SER A 119 9.59 16.23 13.19
C SER A 119 8.89 15.70 11.93
N ILE A 120 7.59 16.03 11.80
CA ILE A 120 6.66 15.56 10.75
C ILE A 120 6.69 16.48 9.53
N ALA A 121 7.04 15.94 8.36
CA ALA A 121 6.74 16.57 7.08
C ALA A 121 5.27 16.28 6.68
N LYS A 122 4.46 17.34 6.52
CA LYS A 122 3.06 17.24 6.09
C LYS A 122 3.01 16.95 4.58
N VAL A 123 2.66 15.73 4.18
CA VAL A 123 2.37 15.41 2.78
C VAL A 123 0.98 15.95 2.44
N THR A 124 0.91 16.82 1.44
CA THR A 124 -0.34 17.46 0.98
C THR A 124 -0.82 16.74 -0.29
N PRO A 125 -2.12 16.39 -0.42
CA PRO A 125 -2.64 15.83 -1.66
C PRO A 125 -2.56 16.88 -2.79
N LEU A 126 -2.01 16.49 -3.94
CA LEU A 126 -2.03 17.31 -5.14
C LEU A 126 -3.47 17.37 -5.67
N LYS A 127 -3.99 18.60 -5.82
CA LYS A 127 -5.32 18.90 -6.37
C LYS A 127 -5.39 18.59 -7.86
#